data_AF-A0AAW2VZF8-F1
#
_entry.id   AF-A0AAW2VZF8-F1
#
_cell.length_a   1.000
_cell.length_b   1.000
_cell.length_c   1.000
_cell.angle_alpha   90.00
_cell.angle_beta   90.00
_cell.angle_gamma   90.00
#
_symmetry.space_group_name_H-M   'P 1'
#
loop_
_entity.id
_entity.type
_entity.pdbx_description
1 polymer ?
#
loop_
_entity_poly.entity_id
_entity_poly.type
_entity_poly.pdbx_seq_one_letter_code
_entity_poly.pdbx_strand_id
1 'polypeptide(L)'
;MSFFFRQSRPKTPQELVKAIKDSLMALDSQTVAEVKALEKALEEVEKNIVAMRVMLTGDGEAEPNADQISQLTLEICNQDAIPLFFNNLPILGWETRKILVQCWSLLLKQKVDSVFCCAQYMENHLELLDFLLACYDNKEIAVHCGNMLRECIKVPTLAKYIIDSPSFELFFKFVELPNFDVSSDAFATFKIFVANPNKPQDIKIILAKNHEKLLALLQNLSPGKGDEDDEFEEEKEMIMKEIQRLARLPNLTS
;
A
#
# COMPACT_ATOMS: atom_id res chain seq x y z
N MET A 1 15.95 0.50 41.81
CA MET A 1 16.66 -0.60 41.13
C MET A 1 16.73 -0.24 39.65
N SER A 2 17.93 0.10 39.17
CA SER A 2 18.13 0.48 37.77
C SER A 2 18.06 -0.77 36.91
N PHE A 3 17.05 -0.84 36.03
CA PHE A 3 16.94 -1.86 35.01
C PHE A 3 18.04 -1.61 33.96
N PHE A 4 19.13 -2.36 34.06
CA PHE A 4 20.09 -2.50 32.98
C PHE A 4 19.42 -3.29 31.85
N PHE A 5 18.82 -2.59 30.88
CA PHE A 5 18.54 -3.18 29.58
C PHE A 5 19.90 -3.51 28.94
N ARG A 6 20.25 -4.80 28.88
CA ARG A 6 21.31 -5.26 27.98
C ARG A 6 20.84 -4.92 26.57
N GLN A 7 21.39 -3.87 25.96
CA GLN A 7 21.24 -3.66 24.53
C GLN A 7 21.81 -4.90 23.84
N SER A 8 20.92 -5.70 23.26
CA SER A 8 21.33 -6.79 22.36
C SER A 8 22.14 -6.18 21.22
N ARG A 9 23.21 -6.88 20.80
CA ARG A 9 24.00 -6.48 19.63
C ARG A 9 23.06 -6.10 18.46
N PRO A 10 23.33 -5.01 17.72
CA PRO A 10 22.54 -4.67 16.54
C PRO A 10 22.52 -5.84 15.55
N LYS A 11 21.33 -6.19 15.06
CA LYS A 11 21.15 -7.23 14.03
C LYS A 11 21.77 -6.74 12.71
N THR A 12 22.45 -7.63 12.01
CA THR A 12 22.80 -7.42 10.59
C THR A 12 21.52 -7.39 9.74
N PRO A 13 21.55 -6.83 8.51
CA PRO A 13 20.40 -6.86 7.61
C PRO A 13 19.83 -8.28 7.40
N GLN A 14 20.69 -9.27 7.18
CA GLN A 14 20.32 -10.67 6.98
C GLN A 14 19.62 -11.26 8.22
N GLU A 15 20.19 -11.04 9.40
CA GLU A 15 19.60 -11.50 10.67
C GLU A 15 18.25 -10.83 10.94
N LEU A 16 18.12 -9.55 10.57
CA LEU A 16 16.88 -8.79 10.75
C LEU A 16 15.78 -9.30 9.81
N VAL A 17 16.04 -9.46 8.51
CA VAL A 17 15.04 -10.00 7.57
C VAL A 17 14.60 -11.39 8.00
N LYS A 18 15.54 -12.26 8.38
CA LYS A 18 15.22 -13.59 8.90
C LYS A 18 14.31 -13.50 10.13
N ALA A 19 14.64 -12.66 11.11
CA ALA A 19 13.81 -12.49 12.29
C ALA A 19 12.41 -11.96 11.96
N ILE A 20 12.28 -11.02 11.02
CA ILE A 20 10.99 -10.52 10.54
C ILE A 20 10.17 -11.66 9.93
N LYS A 21 10.76 -12.44 9.03
CA LYS A 21 10.08 -13.57 8.41
C LYS A 21 9.64 -14.61 9.44
N ASP A 22 10.56 -15.05 10.28
CA ASP A 22 10.30 -16.08 11.29
C ASP A 22 9.18 -15.63 12.24
N SER A 23 9.17 -14.36 12.65
CA SER A 23 8.12 -13.80 13.52
C SER A 23 6.76 -13.64 12.82
N LEU A 24 6.73 -13.22 11.55
CA LEU A 24 5.48 -13.13 10.78
C LEU A 24 4.89 -14.51 10.49
N MET A 25 5.70 -15.47 10.05
CA MET A 25 5.25 -16.86 9.81
C MET A 25 4.78 -17.56 11.09
N ALA A 26 5.33 -17.18 12.25
CA ALA A 26 4.87 -17.71 13.52
C ALA A 26 3.41 -17.34 13.83
N LEU A 27 2.88 -16.24 13.29
CA LEU A 27 1.49 -15.83 13.50
C LEU A 27 0.49 -16.85 12.96
N ASP A 28 0.79 -17.53 11.85
CA ASP A 28 -0.07 -18.57 11.25
C ASP A 28 -0.30 -19.77 12.19
N SER A 29 0.65 -20.01 13.11
CA SER A 29 0.58 -21.10 14.07
C SER A 29 -0.20 -20.75 15.34
N GLN A 30 -0.54 -19.48 15.55
CA GLN A 30 -1.20 -19.02 16.77
C GLN A 30 -2.72 -19.04 16.59
N THR A 31 -3.42 -19.78 17.45
CA THR A 31 -4.88 -19.77 17.46
C THR A 31 -5.42 -18.67 18.35
N VAL A 32 -6.61 -18.15 18.05
CA VAL A 32 -7.30 -17.13 18.87
C VAL A 32 -7.57 -17.62 20.31
N ALA A 33 -7.54 -18.94 20.54
CA ALA A 33 -7.67 -19.53 21.87
C ALA A 33 -6.43 -19.32 22.76
N GLU A 34 -5.26 -19.05 22.18
CA GLU A 34 -3.99 -18.84 22.88
C GLU A 34 -3.59 -17.36 22.92
N VAL A 35 -4.49 -16.50 23.41
CA VAL A 35 -4.36 -15.03 23.40
C VAL A 35 -2.98 -14.54 23.85
N LYS A 36 -2.43 -15.08 24.95
CA LYS A 36 -1.11 -14.68 25.47
C LYS A 36 0.05 -15.04 24.54
N ALA A 37 -0.05 -16.15 23.83
CA ALA A 37 0.99 -16.58 22.88
C ALA A 37 0.93 -15.71 21.62
N LEU A 38 -0.27 -15.39 21.14
CA LEU A 38 -0.49 -14.44 20.05
C LEU A 38 0.00 -13.04 20.39
N GLU A 39 -0.33 -12.50 21.57
CA GLU A 39 0.16 -11.19 22.04
C GLU A 39 1.69 -11.14 22.00
N LYS A 40 2.36 -12.16 22.54
CA LYS A 40 3.83 -12.24 22.54
C LYS A 40 4.41 -12.36 21.12
N ALA A 41 3.74 -13.08 20.22
CA ALA A 41 4.16 -13.18 18.83
C ALA A 41 4.04 -11.82 18.12
N LEU A 42 2.94 -11.10 18.34
CA LEU A 42 2.72 -9.75 17.80
C LEU A 42 3.74 -8.74 18.34
N GLU A 43 4.08 -8.80 19.63
CA GLU A 43 5.15 -7.96 20.22
C GLU A 43 6.51 -8.18 19.53
N GLU A 44 6.86 -9.43 19.21
CA GLU A 44 8.11 -9.73 18.52
C GLU A 44 8.08 -9.25 17.05
N VAL A 45 6.95 -9.37 16.37
CA VAL A 45 6.76 -8.79 15.02
C VAL A 45 6.92 -7.28 15.06
N GLU A 46 6.26 -6.60 16.01
CA GLU A 46 6.36 -5.15 16.17
C GLU A 46 7.81 -4.72 16.40
N LYS A 47 8.52 -5.38 17.33
CA LYS A 47 9.92 -5.10 17.60
C LYS A 47 10.80 -5.24 16.36
N ASN A 48 10.57 -6.26 15.54
CA ASN A 48 11.32 -6.49 14.32
C ASN A 48 11.00 -5.44 13.23
N ILE A 49 9.74 -5.04 13.09
CA ILE A 49 9.33 -3.96 12.17
C ILE A 49 9.89 -2.60 12.62
N VAL A 50 9.92 -2.32 13.92
CA VAL A 50 10.56 -1.11 14.47
C VAL A 50 12.06 -1.12 14.20
N ALA A 51 12.74 -2.26 14.37
CA ALA A 51 14.15 -2.38 14.04
C ALA A 51 14.41 -2.16 12.54
N MET A 52 13.52 -2.63 11.66
CA MET A 52 13.59 -2.33 10.22
C MET A 52 13.45 -0.84 9.95
N ARG A 53 12.47 -0.16 10.57
CA ARG A 53 12.31 1.30 10.47
C ARG A 53 13.60 2.02 10.86
N VAL A 54 14.16 1.69 12.02
CA VAL A 54 15.41 2.30 12.52
C VAL A 54 16.57 2.08 11.55
N MET A 55 16.71 0.90 10.94
CA MET A 55 17.74 0.66 9.93
C MET A 55 17.53 1.51 8.66
N LEU A 56 16.27 1.76 8.27
CA LEU A 56 15.92 2.55 7.10
C LEU A 56 16.03 4.07 7.32
N THR A 57 15.76 4.56 8.54
CA THR A 57 15.63 6.01 8.81
C THR A 57 16.66 6.56 9.78
N GLY A 58 17.41 5.71 10.47
CA GLY A 58 18.19 6.07 11.65
C GLY A 58 17.33 6.11 12.93
N ASP A 59 18.01 6.22 14.07
CA ASP A 59 17.41 6.36 15.41
C ASP A 59 17.37 7.82 15.91
N GLY A 60 17.83 8.76 15.09
CA GLY A 60 17.95 10.19 15.42
C GLY A 60 19.31 10.57 16.00
N GLU A 61 20.16 9.61 16.37
CA GLU A 61 21.52 9.83 16.85
C GLU A 61 22.57 9.47 15.78
N ALA A 62 22.34 8.37 15.06
CA ALA A 62 23.18 7.92 13.96
C ALA A 62 22.46 8.03 12.61
N GLU A 63 23.19 8.48 11.59
CA GLU A 63 22.69 8.44 10.21
C GLU A 63 22.53 7.00 9.73
N PRO A 64 21.50 6.71 8.92
CA PRO A 64 21.30 5.37 8.37
C PRO A 64 22.43 5.00 7.41
N ASN A 65 22.93 3.77 7.53
CA ASN A 65 24.02 3.28 6.70
C ASN A 65 23.49 2.79 5.33
N ALA A 66 23.96 3.39 4.24
CA ALA A 66 23.50 3.09 2.88
C ALA A 66 23.76 1.64 2.44
N ASP A 67 24.89 1.05 2.84
CA ASP A 67 25.21 -0.35 2.52
C ASP A 67 24.27 -1.30 3.26
N GLN A 68 23.97 -1.01 4.54
CA GLN A 68 23.00 -1.79 5.31
C GLN A 68 21.59 -1.69 4.73
N ILE A 69 21.15 -0.51 4.31
CA ILE A 69 19.85 -0.33 3.64
C ILE A 69 19.79 -1.12 2.33
N SER A 70 20.85 -1.06 1.53
CA SER A 70 20.94 -1.78 0.26
C SER A 70 20.87 -3.29 0.49
N GLN A 71 21.65 -3.81 1.45
CA GLN A 71 21.63 -5.21 1.85
C GLN A 71 20.26 -5.62 2.41
N LEU A 72 19.65 -4.81 3.27
CA LEU A 72 18.31 -5.05 3.82
C LEU A 72 17.28 -5.20 2.68
N THR A 73 17.32 -4.29 1.71
CA THR A 73 16.41 -4.28 0.57
C THR A 73 16.57 -5.54 -0.30
N LEU A 74 17.82 -5.93 -0.59
CA LEU A 74 18.11 -7.17 -1.31
C LEU A 74 17.60 -8.40 -0.56
N GLU A 75 17.87 -8.49 0.74
CA GLU A 75 17.46 -9.64 1.55
C GLU A 75 15.93 -9.75 1.67
N ILE A 76 15.21 -8.62 1.78
CA ILE A 76 13.74 -8.60 1.76
C ILE A 76 13.19 -9.22 0.47
N CYS A 77 13.79 -8.91 -0.68
CA CYS A 77 13.39 -9.45 -1.97
C CYS A 77 13.82 -10.92 -2.13
N ASN A 78 15.09 -11.23 -1.83
CA ASN A 78 15.67 -12.57 -2.01
C ASN A 78 15.05 -13.62 -1.10
N GLN A 79 14.49 -13.21 0.04
CA GLN A 79 13.85 -14.11 0.98
C GLN A 79 12.32 -14.07 0.88
N ASP A 80 11.71 -13.48 -0.14
CA ASP A 80 10.24 -13.43 -0.30
C ASP A 80 9.52 -12.88 0.94
N ALA A 81 10.05 -11.82 1.56
CA ALA A 81 9.45 -11.23 2.76
C ALA A 81 8.25 -10.31 2.43
N ILE A 82 8.18 -9.76 1.22
CA ILE A 82 7.14 -8.81 0.80
C ILE A 82 5.72 -9.39 0.91
N PRO A 83 5.43 -10.63 0.43
CA PRO A 83 4.10 -11.24 0.62
C PRO A 83 3.70 -11.34 2.09
N LEU A 84 4.64 -11.64 2.99
CA LEU A 84 4.36 -11.72 4.43
C LEU A 84 3.97 -10.36 5.02
N PHE A 85 4.54 -9.27 4.51
CA PHE A 85 4.16 -7.91 4.94
C PHE A 85 2.70 -7.63 4.62
N PHE A 86 2.23 -7.98 3.42
CA PHE A 86 0.87 -7.70 2.98
C PHE A 86 -0.13 -8.67 3.61
N ASN A 87 0.14 -9.97 3.58
CA ASN A 87 -0.79 -11.00 4.07
C ASN A 87 -1.07 -10.89 5.57
N ASN A 88 -0.11 -10.38 6.35
CA ASN A 88 -0.27 -10.22 7.79
C ASN A 88 -0.87 -8.86 8.19
N LEU A 89 -1.06 -7.88 7.28
CA LEU A 89 -1.67 -6.59 7.62
C LEU A 89 -2.95 -6.71 8.47
N PRO A 90 -3.90 -7.63 8.18
CA PRO A 90 -5.13 -7.77 8.96
C PRO A 90 -4.91 -8.09 10.45
N ILE A 91 -3.84 -8.81 10.81
CA ILE A 91 -3.60 -9.25 12.20
C ILE A 91 -2.70 -8.28 12.99
N LEU A 92 -1.93 -7.43 12.31
CA LEU A 92 -1.05 -6.47 12.96
C LEU A 92 -1.83 -5.35 13.68
N GLY A 93 -1.24 -4.80 14.75
CA GLY A 93 -1.76 -3.60 15.41
C GLY A 93 -1.64 -2.35 14.53
N TRP A 94 -2.52 -1.37 14.76
CA TRP A 94 -2.60 -0.14 13.96
C TRP A 94 -1.24 0.58 13.81
N GLU A 95 -0.52 0.76 14.92
CA GLU A 95 0.77 1.46 14.90
C GLU A 95 1.83 0.67 14.10
N THR A 96 1.87 -0.66 14.26
CA THR A 96 2.75 -1.53 13.48
C THR A 96 2.44 -1.45 11.99
N ARG A 97 1.16 -1.42 11.59
CA ARG A 97 0.75 -1.23 10.20
C ARG A 97 1.28 0.10 9.64
N LYS A 98 1.13 1.21 10.39
CA LYS A 98 1.65 2.52 9.96
C LYS A 98 3.15 2.52 9.74
N ILE A 99 3.91 1.92 10.67
CA ILE A 99 5.36 1.79 10.54
C ILE A 99 5.71 0.95 9.31
N LEU A 100 5.00 -0.15 9.08
CA LEU A 100 5.22 -1.01 7.92
C LEU A 100 4.93 -0.30 6.59
N VAL A 101 3.85 0.49 6.50
CA VAL A 101 3.55 1.35 5.35
C VAL A 101 4.70 2.34 5.09
N GLN A 102 5.21 2.99 6.13
CA GLN A 102 6.35 3.90 6.00
C GLN A 102 7.60 3.18 5.47
N CYS A 103 7.91 2.01 6.03
CA CYS A 103 9.05 1.20 5.59
C CYS A 103 8.88 0.78 4.12
N TRP A 104 7.68 0.35 3.72
CA TRP A 104 7.35 0.00 2.34
C TRP A 104 7.63 1.16 1.38
N SER A 105 7.16 2.37 1.71
CA SER A 105 7.40 3.58 0.90
C SER A 105 8.89 3.92 0.72
N LEU A 106 9.73 3.57 1.70
CA LEU A 106 11.18 3.75 1.62
C LEU A 106 11.82 2.64 0.79
N LEU A 107 11.50 1.38 1.06
CA LEU A 107 12.03 0.21 0.37
C LEU A 107 11.76 0.27 -1.14
N LEU A 108 10.55 0.67 -1.55
CA LEU A 108 10.20 0.78 -2.97
C LEU A 108 11.04 1.83 -3.73
N LYS A 109 11.57 2.83 -3.01
CA LYS A 109 12.43 3.89 -3.56
C LYS A 109 13.92 3.55 -3.49
N GLN A 110 14.29 2.46 -2.82
CA GLN A 110 15.69 2.09 -2.72
C GLN A 110 16.22 1.52 -4.02
N LYS A 111 17.41 1.99 -4.40
CA LYS A 111 18.16 1.48 -5.54
C LYS A 111 19.36 0.68 -5.05
N VAL A 112 19.51 -0.51 -5.59
CA VAL A 112 20.75 -1.30 -5.46
C VAL A 112 21.29 -1.49 -6.87
N ASP A 113 22.52 -1.05 -7.10
CA ASP A 113 23.15 -1.05 -8.43
C ASP A 113 22.28 -0.42 -9.53
N SER A 114 21.63 0.71 -9.20
CA SER A 114 20.67 1.45 -10.05
C SER A 114 19.31 0.78 -10.30
N VAL A 115 19.05 -0.39 -9.71
CA VAL A 115 17.79 -1.12 -9.85
C VAL A 115 16.91 -0.89 -8.62
N PHE A 116 15.62 -0.58 -8.84
CA PHE A 116 14.63 -0.55 -7.76
C PHE A 116 14.19 -1.98 -7.43
N CYS A 117 14.89 -2.65 -6.52
CA CYS A 117 14.71 -4.08 -6.27
C CYS A 117 13.28 -4.46 -5.89
N CYS A 118 12.64 -3.71 -4.98
CA CYS A 118 11.26 -4.00 -4.59
C CYS A 118 10.27 -3.74 -5.74
N ALA A 119 10.52 -2.74 -6.61
CA ALA A 119 9.68 -2.51 -7.77
C ALA A 119 9.80 -3.68 -8.77
N GLN A 120 11.03 -4.12 -9.06
CA GLN A 120 11.29 -5.30 -9.90
C GLN A 120 10.69 -6.57 -9.30
N TYR A 121 10.75 -6.73 -7.98
CA TYR A 121 10.07 -7.83 -7.29
C TYR A 121 8.57 -7.79 -7.58
N MET A 122 7.91 -6.64 -7.36
CA MET A 122 6.47 -6.49 -7.64
C MET A 122 6.11 -6.75 -9.11
N GLU A 123 6.97 -6.39 -10.07
CA GLU A 123 6.76 -6.70 -11.50
C GLU A 123 6.73 -8.22 -11.79
N ASN A 124 7.38 -9.03 -10.96
CA ASN A 124 7.36 -10.49 -11.05
C ASN A 124 6.29 -11.15 -10.15
N HIS A 125 5.58 -10.36 -9.34
CA HIS A 125 4.59 -10.80 -8.34
C HIS A 125 3.34 -9.90 -8.38
N LEU A 126 2.75 -9.77 -9.57
CA LEU A 126 1.66 -8.84 -9.84
C LEU A 126 0.38 -9.15 -9.05
N GLU A 127 0.20 -10.41 -8.62
CA GLU A 127 -0.90 -10.85 -7.75
C GLU A 127 -0.93 -10.11 -6.41
N LEU A 128 0.21 -9.58 -5.95
CA LEU A 128 0.29 -8.78 -4.72
C LEU A 128 -0.40 -7.42 -4.87
N LEU A 129 -0.44 -6.86 -6.08
CA LEU A 129 -1.18 -5.63 -6.36
C LEU A 129 -2.69 -5.88 -6.28
N ASP A 130 -3.15 -7.01 -6.82
CA ASP A 130 -4.56 -7.42 -6.72
C ASP A 130 -4.95 -7.69 -5.26
N PHE A 131 -4.06 -8.30 -4.47
CA PHE A 131 -4.25 -8.49 -3.03
C PHE A 131 -4.43 -7.16 -2.30
N LEU A 132 -3.51 -6.19 -2.50
CA LEU A 132 -3.61 -4.86 -1.87
C LEU A 132 -4.93 -4.16 -2.23
N LEU A 133 -5.39 -4.31 -3.48
CA LEU A 133 -6.66 -3.75 -3.91
C LEU A 133 -7.85 -4.46 -3.25
N ALA A 134 -7.83 -5.80 -3.20
CA ALA A 134 -8.89 -6.58 -2.56
C ALA A 134 -9.02 -6.27 -1.05
N CYS A 135 -7.92 -5.90 -0.39
CA CYS A 135 -7.92 -5.53 1.02
C CYS A 135 -8.73 -4.27 1.37
N TYR A 136 -9.17 -3.46 0.39
CA TYR A 136 -10.14 -2.38 0.65
C TYR A 136 -11.47 -2.90 1.21
N ASP A 137 -11.81 -4.18 1.01
CA ASP A 137 -12.99 -4.80 1.61
C ASP A 137 -12.86 -4.93 3.15
N ASN A 138 -11.63 -4.87 3.68
CA ASN A 138 -11.36 -4.80 5.11
C ASN A 138 -11.12 -3.35 5.53
N LYS A 139 -12.17 -2.72 6.08
CA LYS A 139 -12.17 -1.32 6.55
C LYS A 139 -11.04 -0.98 7.54
N GLU A 140 -10.51 -1.95 8.29
CA GLU A 140 -9.45 -1.68 9.28
C GLU A 140 -8.07 -1.49 8.66
N ILE A 141 -7.86 -2.01 7.44
CA ILE A 141 -6.58 -1.94 6.72
C ILE A 141 -6.68 -1.23 5.38
N ALA A 142 -7.89 -0.89 4.91
CA ALA A 142 -8.12 -0.27 3.61
C ALA A 142 -7.19 0.93 3.34
N VAL A 143 -7.12 1.88 4.28
CA VAL A 143 -6.25 3.07 4.18
C VAL A 143 -4.76 2.70 4.12
N HIS A 144 -4.33 1.63 4.79
CA HIS A 144 -2.94 1.18 4.77
C HIS A 144 -2.59 0.53 3.44
N CYS A 145 -3.48 -0.32 2.94
CA CYS A 145 -3.33 -0.99 1.64
C CYS A 145 -3.36 0.02 0.50
N GLY A 146 -4.25 1.01 0.58
CA GLY A 146 -4.31 2.13 -0.34
C GLY A 146 -3.02 2.94 -0.39
N ASN A 147 -2.45 3.28 0.77
CA ASN A 147 -1.14 3.92 0.83
C ASN A 147 -0.03 3.08 0.19
N MET A 148 0.02 1.77 0.48
CA MET A 148 1.03 0.88 -0.13
C MET A 148 0.86 0.77 -1.64
N LEU A 149 -0.39 0.61 -2.12
CA LEU A 149 -0.74 0.52 -3.53
C LEU A 149 -0.39 1.82 -4.27
N ARG A 150 -0.65 2.98 -3.67
CA ARG A 150 -0.31 4.29 -4.24
C ARG A 150 1.19 4.49 -4.42
N GLU A 151 2.04 3.90 -3.57
CA GLU A 151 3.48 3.89 -3.83
C GLU A 151 3.84 2.97 -5.01
N CYS A 152 3.23 1.78 -5.11
CA CYS A 152 3.46 0.85 -6.23
C CYS A 152 3.15 1.49 -7.58
N ILE A 153 2.00 2.16 -7.71
CA ILE A 153 1.52 2.72 -8.97
C ILE A 153 2.24 4.02 -9.38
N LYS A 154 3.24 4.47 -8.61
CA LYS A 154 4.22 5.45 -9.10
C LYS A 154 5.17 4.84 -10.12
N VAL A 155 5.32 3.51 -10.09
CA VAL A 155 6.07 2.75 -11.09
C VAL A 155 5.15 2.52 -12.31
N PRO A 156 5.48 3.03 -13.51
CA PRO A 156 4.57 3.01 -14.65
C PRO A 156 4.10 1.63 -15.09
N THR A 157 4.96 0.60 -14.96
CA THR A 157 4.65 -0.80 -15.30
C THR A 157 3.61 -1.40 -14.34
N LEU A 158 3.75 -1.16 -13.03
CA LEU A 158 2.78 -1.61 -12.02
C LEU A 158 1.45 -0.86 -12.14
N ALA A 159 1.49 0.46 -12.42
CA ALA A 159 0.30 1.25 -12.69
C ALA A 159 -0.47 0.72 -13.90
N LYS A 160 0.25 0.39 -14.98
CA LYS A 160 -0.32 -0.21 -16.18
C LYS A 160 -0.96 -1.57 -15.88
N TYR A 161 -0.33 -2.41 -15.08
CA TYR A 161 -0.90 -3.70 -14.69
C TYR A 161 -2.26 -3.54 -14.00
N ILE A 162 -2.36 -2.70 -12.96
CA ILE A 162 -3.63 -2.49 -12.25
C ILE A 162 -4.70 -1.99 -13.21
N ILE A 163 -4.33 -1.08 -14.09
CA ILE A 163 -5.21 -0.54 -15.13
C ILE A 163 -5.77 -1.64 -16.05
N ASP A 164 -4.92 -2.54 -16.51
CA ASP A 164 -5.30 -3.61 -17.46
C ASP A 164 -5.95 -4.82 -16.74
N SER A 165 -5.89 -4.85 -15.40
CA SER A 165 -6.44 -5.93 -14.55
C SER A 165 -7.95 -5.78 -14.37
N PRO A 166 -8.73 -6.89 -14.39
CA PRO A 166 -10.14 -6.88 -13.99
C PRO A 166 -10.37 -6.30 -12.58
N SER A 167 -9.36 -6.38 -11.72
CA SER A 167 -9.37 -5.81 -10.38
C SER A 167 -9.63 -4.29 -10.41
N PHE A 168 -9.26 -3.56 -11.48
CA PHE A 168 -9.53 -2.12 -11.59
C PHE A 168 -11.00 -1.75 -11.32
N GLU A 169 -11.94 -2.61 -11.74
CA GLU A 169 -13.37 -2.39 -11.53
C GLU A 169 -13.78 -2.35 -10.05
N LEU A 170 -12.97 -2.93 -9.15
CA LEU A 170 -13.20 -2.87 -7.72
C LEU A 170 -13.15 -1.44 -7.18
N PHE A 171 -12.42 -0.51 -7.83
CA PHE A 171 -12.49 0.90 -7.44
C PHE A 171 -13.91 1.45 -7.52
N PHE A 172 -14.72 1.04 -8.53
CA PHE A 172 -16.12 1.47 -8.64
C PHE A 172 -16.96 0.97 -7.45
N LYS A 173 -16.68 -0.25 -6.96
CA LYS A 173 -17.31 -0.78 -5.74
C LYS A 173 -16.85 -0.02 -4.50
N PHE A 174 -15.55 0.26 -4.37
CA PHE A 174 -15.01 0.83 -3.13
C PHE A 174 -15.32 2.31 -2.95
N VAL A 175 -15.37 3.10 -4.02
CA VAL A 175 -15.82 4.51 -3.96
C VAL A 175 -17.31 4.63 -3.61
N GLU A 176 -18.09 3.56 -3.81
CA GLU A 176 -19.51 3.47 -3.44
C GLU A 176 -19.75 3.15 -1.96
N LEU A 177 -18.72 2.74 -1.21
CA LEU A 177 -18.93 2.26 0.15
C LEU A 177 -19.34 3.40 1.10
N PRO A 178 -20.29 3.15 2.02
CA PRO A 178 -20.73 4.16 2.98
C PRO A 178 -19.68 4.49 4.04
N ASN A 179 -18.63 3.66 4.16
CA ASN A 179 -17.49 3.97 5.01
C ASN A 179 -16.63 5.02 4.32
N PHE A 180 -16.64 6.24 4.87
CA PHE A 180 -15.93 7.39 4.31
C PHE A 180 -14.42 7.13 4.17
N ASP A 181 -13.76 6.54 5.16
CA ASP A 181 -12.31 6.30 5.11
C ASP A 181 -11.94 5.38 3.92
N VAL A 182 -12.74 4.35 3.67
CA VAL A 182 -12.53 3.42 2.55
C VAL A 182 -12.86 4.10 1.21
N SER A 183 -13.99 4.78 1.08
CA SER A 183 -14.42 5.37 -0.19
C SER A 183 -13.57 6.58 -0.59
N SER A 184 -13.19 7.44 0.37
CA SER A 184 -12.27 8.56 0.13
C SER A 184 -10.87 8.07 -0.24
N ASP A 185 -10.33 7.06 0.44
CA ASP A 185 -9.01 6.50 0.11
C ASP A 185 -9.03 5.78 -1.24
N ALA A 186 -10.10 5.04 -1.55
CA ALA A 186 -10.28 4.41 -2.86
C ALA A 186 -10.35 5.47 -3.96
N PHE A 187 -11.07 6.57 -3.71
CA PHE A 187 -11.14 7.71 -4.64
C PHE A 187 -9.77 8.36 -4.83
N ALA A 188 -8.99 8.56 -3.77
CA ALA A 188 -7.64 9.11 -3.86
C ALA A 188 -6.72 8.27 -4.76
N THR A 189 -6.84 6.93 -4.69
CA THR A 189 -6.10 6.02 -5.58
C THR A 189 -6.67 6.04 -7.01
N PHE A 190 -7.99 5.97 -7.18
CA PHE A 190 -8.66 6.01 -8.47
C PHE A 190 -8.33 7.28 -9.27
N LYS A 191 -8.30 8.44 -8.58
CA LYS A 191 -7.93 9.74 -9.12
C LYS A 191 -6.58 9.70 -9.84
N ILE A 192 -5.57 8.99 -9.32
CA ILE A 192 -4.24 8.91 -9.95
C ILE A 192 -4.33 8.31 -11.35
N PHE A 193 -5.17 7.30 -11.55
CA PHE A 193 -5.35 6.67 -12.86
C PHE A 193 -6.14 7.56 -13.84
N VAL A 194 -7.17 8.25 -13.35
CA VAL A 194 -7.98 9.16 -14.19
C VAL A 194 -7.26 10.48 -14.48
N ALA A 195 -6.35 10.93 -13.63
CA ALA A 195 -5.53 12.12 -13.87
C ALA A 195 -4.34 11.85 -14.81
N ASN A 196 -3.96 10.58 -15.05
CA ASN A 196 -2.84 10.25 -15.92
C ASN A 196 -3.09 10.79 -17.36
N PRO A 197 -2.23 11.64 -17.94
CA PRO A 197 -2.42 12.12 -19.31
C PRO A 197 -2.22 11.01 -20.36
N ASN A 198 -1.39 10.01 -20.04
CA ASN A 198 -1.00 8.90 -20.91
C ASN A 198 -1.78 7.60 -20.62
N LYS A 199 -3.03 7.70 -20.16
CA LYS A 199 -3.86 6.51 -19.87
C LYS A 199 -3.91 5.57 -21.07
N PRO A 200 -3.78 4.24 -20.86
CA PRO A 200 -4.04 3.24 -21.89
C PRO A 200 -5.42 3.41 -22.51
N GLN A 201 -5.55 2.97 -23.77
CA GLN A 201 -6.80 3.10 -24.52
C GLN A 201 -7.95 2.34 -23.84
N ASP A 202 -7.66 1.18 -23.26
CA ASP A 202 -8.65 0.34 -22.58
C ASP A 202 -9.24 1.05 -21.35
N ILE A 203 -8.43 1.79 -20.59
CA ILE A 203 -8.94 2.66 -19.50
C ILE A 203 -9.83 3.76 -20.02
N LYS A 204 -9.44 4.41 -21.11
CA LYS A 204 -10.29 5.46 -21.71
C LYS A 204 -11.64 4.87 -22.12
N ILE A 205 -11.67 3.65 -22.66
CA ILE A 205 -12.89 2.91 -22.99
C ILE A 205 -13.69 2.58 -21.72
N ILE A 206 -13.07 2.01 -20.68
CA ILE A 206 -13.74 1.66 -19.43
C ILE A 206 -14.37 2.89 -18.77
N LEU A 207 -13.63 4.00 -18.67
CA LEU A 207 -14.13 5.26 -18.10
C LEU A 207 -15.27 5.85 -18.94
N ALA A 208 -15.16 5.81 -20.28
CA ALA A 208 -16.20 6.29 -21.17
C ALA A 208 -17.46 5.41 -21.13
N LYS A 209 -17.33 4.08 -21.08
CA LYS A 209 -18.48 3.15 -21.01
C LYS A 209 -19.21 3.22 -19.67
N ASN A 210 -18.48 3.48 -18.58
CA ASN A 210 -19.04 3.56 -17.23
C ASN A 210 -19.34 5.00 -16.77
N HIS A 211 -19.27 5.99 -17.67
CA HIS A 211 -19.29 7.41 -17.30
C HIS A 211 -20.52 7.84 -16.50
N GLU A 212 -21.73 7.40 -16.88
CA GLU A 212 -22.97 7.77 -16.17
C GLU A 212 -22.93 7.31 -14.71
N LYS A 213 -22.59 6.04 -14.50
CA LYS A 213 -22.45 5.45 -13.17
C LYS A 213 -21.38 6.20 -12.39
N LEU A 214 -20.19 6.35 -12.95
CA LEU A 214 -19.07 7.06 -12.33
C LEU A 214 -19.40 8.49 -11.89
N LEU A 215 -20.05 9.26 -12.75
CA LEU A 215 -20.42 10.64 -12.44
C LEU A 215 -21.44 10.72 -11.31
N ALA A 216 -22.42 9.81 -11.29
CA ALA A 216 -23.37 9.72 -10.18
C ALA A 216 -22.69 9.39 -8.85
N LEU A 217 -21.67 8.53 -8.87
CA LEU A 217 -20.89 8.19 -7.66
C LEU A 217 -20.10 9.39 -7.15
N LEU A 218 -19.37 10.05 -8.03
CA LEU A 218 -18.56 11.22 -7.69
C LEU A 218 -19.43 12.39 -7.19
N GLN A 219 -20.66 12.55 -7.69
CA GLN A 219 -21.60 13.54 -7.16
C GLN A 219 -22.02 13.27 -5.71
N ASN A 220 -22.16 11.99 -5.34
CA ASN A 220 -22.57 11.58 -4.00
C ASN A 220 -21.41 11.44 -3.01
N LEU A 221 -20.17 11.44 -3.51
CA LEU A 221 -18.96 11.40 -2.69
C LEU A 221 -18.77 12.77 -2.02
N SER A 222 -18.70 12.77 -0.69
CA SER A 222 -18.55 13.95 0.17
C SER A 222 -17.23 13.86 0.94
N PRO A 223 -16.56 14.97 1.26
CA PRO A 223 -15.29 15.02 2.02
C PRO A 223 -15.40 14.59 3.50
N GLY A 224 -16.56 14.08 3.94
CA GLY A 224 -16.76 13.58 5.30
C GLY A 224 -17.44 14.59 6.23
N LYS A 225 -17.54 14.25 7.53
CA LYS A 225 -18.24 15.11 8.51
C LYS A 225 -17.31 16.23 9.00
N GLY A 226 -17.54 17.45 8.55
CA GLY A 226 -17.08 18.65 9.24
C GLY A 226 -16.33 19.68 8.41
N ASP A 227 -15.93 19.37 7.17
CA ASP A 227 -15.02 20.23 6.41
C ASP A 227 -15.59 20.60 5.03
N GLU A 228 -15.55 21.90 4.72
CA GLU A 228 -15.46 22.40 3.35
C GLU A 228 -14.02 22.12 2.89
N ASP A 229 -13.79 20.92 2.36
CA ASP A 229 -12.52 20.57 1.73
C ASP A 229 -12.57 21.01 0.27
N ASP A 230 -12.27 22.30 0.05
CA ASP A 230 -12.25 22.91 -1.28
C ASP A 230 -11.31 22.15 -2.24
N GLU A 231 -10.18 21.64 -1.73
CA GLU A 231 -9.23 20.87 -2.53
C GLU A 231 -9.87 19.55 -3.00
N PHE A 232 -10.53 18.83 -2.09
CA PHE A 232 -11.25 17.61 -2.45
C PHE A 232 -12.34 17.86 -3.50
N GLU A 233 -13.13 18.92 -3.35
CA GLU A 233 -14.20 19.26 -4.29
C GLU A 233 -13.64 19.68 -5.66
N GLU A 234 -12.56 20.45 -5.71
CA GLU A 234 -11.86 20.81 -6.95
C GLU A 234 -11.31 19.57 -7.68
N GLU A 235 -10.66 18.66 -6.95
CA GLU A 235 -10.14 17.42 -7.50
C GLU A 235 -11.26 16.54 -8.04
N LYS A 236 -12.36 16.41 -7.29
CA LYS A 236 -13.57 15.68 -7.71
C LYS A 236 -14.15 16.26 -8.99
N GLU A 237 -14.29 17.57 -9.09
CA GLU A 237 -14.80 18.23 -10.29
C GLU A 237 -13.86 18.03 -11.50
N MET A 238 -12.54 18.10 -11.29
CA MET A 238 -11.55 17.83 -12.34
C MET A 238 -11.70 16.42 -12.91
N ILE A 239 -11.85 15.42 -12.05
CA ILE A 239 -12.01 14.02 -12.43
C ILE A 239 -13.33 13.78 -13.17
N MET A 240 -14.42 14.38 -12.68
CA MET A 240 -15.71 14.33 -13.36
C MET A 240 -15.65 14.95 -14.77
N LYS A 241 -14.98 16.10 -14.92
CA LYS A 241 -14.77 16.76 -16.22
C LYS A 241 -13.98 15.87 -17.18
N GLU A 242 -12.93 15.20 -16.72
CA GLU A 242 -12.15 14.28 -17.55
C GLU A 242 -12.98 13.06 -18.01
N ILE A 243 -13.77 12.47 -17.11
CA ILE A 243 -14.67 11.34 -17.44
C ILE A 243 -15.71 11.78 -18.49
N GLN A 244 -16.34 12.94 -18.30
CA GLN A 244 -17.28 13.51 -19.28
C GLN A 244 -16.61 13.77 -20.64
N ARG A 245 -15.37 14.28 -20.64
CA ARG A 245 -14.61 14.52 -21.87
C ARG A 245 -14.38 13.22 -22.63
N LEU A 246 -13.98 12.15 -21.94
CA LEU A 246 -13.76 10.83 -22.54
C LEU A 246 -15.08 10.24 -23.09
N ALA A 247 -16.19 10.38 -22.37
CA ALA A 247 -17.50 9.88 -22.81
C ALA A 247 -18.02 10.55 -24.10
N ARG A 248 -17.57 11.77 -24.40
CA ARG A 248 -17.92 12.48 -25.64
C ARG A 248 -17.11 12.04 -26.85
N LEU A 249 -16.05 11.24 -26.67
CA LEU A 249 -15.21 10.75 -27.76
C LEU A 249 -15.90 9.54 -28.43
N PRO A 250 -16.35 9.65 -29.70
CA PRO A 250 -17.18 8.62 -30.35
C PRO A 250 -16.51 7.25 -30.44
N ASN A 251 -15.17 7.24 -30.52
CA ASN A 251 -14.35 6.03 -30.65
C ASN A 251 -14.19 5.24 -29.34
N LEU A 252 -14.69 5.75 -28.21
CA LEU A 252 -14.58 5.12 -26.89
C LEU A 252 -15.92 4.56 -26.38
N THR A 253 -17.04 5.09 -26.87
CA THR A 253 -18.40 4.72 -26.46
C THR A 253 -19.07 3.71 -27.39
N SER A 254 -18.36 3.27 -28.43
CA SER A 254 -18.82 2.25 -29.38
C SER A 254 -18.82 0.83 -28.81
#